data_AF-L1PL82-F1
#
_entry.id   AF-L1PL82-F1
#
_cell.length_a   1.000
_cell.length_b   1.000
_cell.length_c   1.000
_cell.angle_alpha   90.00
_cell.angle_beta   90.00
_cell.angle_gamma   90.00
#
_symmetry.space_group_name_H-M   'P 1'
#
loop_
_entity.id
_entity.type
_entity.pdbx_description
1 polymer ?
#
loop_
_entity_poly.entity_id
_entity_poly.type
_entity_poly.pdbx_seq_one_letter_code
_entity_poly.pdbx_strand_id
1 'polypeptide(L)'
;MSWYYNMNCDKNCNDIVINENIFSVIDTTQIYNINYIETGYDSVFCKFSSSGTIQYLFLDNNGKYKNIPKKYRRGNYYVQKGRLILNVYIKFPQGGGKTKEILLEEYNGILYFRNNNECEKSIRLTP
;
A
#
# COMPACT_ATOMS: atom_id res chain seq x y z
N MET A 1 -11.37 30.39 15.97
CA MET A 1 -10.92 30.04 14.61
C MET A 1 -11.45 28.67 14.27
N SER A 2 -12.49 28.62 13.42
CA SER A 2 -13.10 27.38 12.97
C SER A 2 -12.27 26.83 11.81
N TRP A 3 -11.62 25.68 12.02
CA TRP A 3 -10.95 24.96 10.94
C TRP A 3 -12.00 24.08 10.27
N TYR A 4 -12.42 24.48 9.07
CA TYR A 4 -13.20 23.63 8.18
C TYR A 4 -12.41 22.33 7.95
N TYR A 5 -12.91 21.23 8.51
CA TYR A 5 -12.51 19.89 8.11
C TYR A 5 -12.89 19.75 6.64
N ASN A 6 -11.91 19.91 5.75
CA ASN A 6 -12.12 19.62 4.33
C ASN A 6 -12.47 18.12 4.26
N MET A 7 -13.70 17.81 3.87
CA MET A 7 -14.09 16.44 3.53
C MET A 7 -13.07 15.93 2.53
N ASN A 8 -12.28 14.93 2.93
CA ASN A 8 -11.27 14.26 2.11
C ASN A 8 -11.96 13.60 0.92
N CYS A 9 -12.26 14.38 -0.12
CA CYS A 9 -12.66 13.87 -1.41
C CYS A 9 -11.40 13.29 -2.06
N ASP A 10 -11.35 11.97 -2.23
CA ASP A 10 -10.31 11.29 -3.03
C ASP A 10 -10.05 12.14 -4.28
N LYS A 11 -8.80 12.58 -4.48
CA LYS A 11 -8.47 13.38 -5.66
C LYS A 11 -8.74 12.53 -6.91
N ASN A 12 -9.45 13.11 -7.87
CA ASN A 12 -9.73 12.44 -9.13
C ASN A 12 -8.44 12.43 -9.96
N CYS A 13 -7.93 11.23 -10.22
CA CYS A 13 -6.71 10.97 -10.96
C CYS A 13 -7.02 9.88 -12.00
N ASN A 14 -6.15 9.73 -13.00
CA ASN A 14 -6.30 8.69 -14.03
C ASN A 14 -5.88 7.31 -13.48
N ASP A 15 -6.64 6.82 -12.50
CA ASP A 15 -6.42 5.52 -11.86
C ASP A 15 -6.76 4.40 -12.84
N ILE A 16 -5.94 3.36 -12.87
CA ILE A 16 -6.33 2.12 -13.56
C ILE A 16 -7.62 1.56 -12.94
N VAL A 17 -8.55 1.18 -13.82
CA VAL A 17 -9.80 0.54 -13.41
C VAL A 17 -9.63 -0.97 -13.43
N ILE A 18 -9.78 -1.58 -12.26
CA ILE A 18 -9.81 -3.02 -12.07
C ILE A 18 -11.20 -3.54 -12.42
N ASN A 19 -11.34 -3.98 -13.67
CA ASN A 19 -12.57 -4.61 -14.19
C ASN A 19 -12.57 -6.14 -14.04
N GLU A 20 -11.43 -6.72 -13.66
CA GLU A 20 -11.22 -8.16 -13.53
C GLU A 20 -11.07 -8.59 -12.07
N ASN A 21 -10.82 -9.89 -11.86
CA ASN A 21 -10.47 -10.43 -10.56
C ASN A 21 -9.21 -9.74 -10.02
N ILE A 22 -9.24 -9.25 -8.77
CA ILE A 22 -8.10 -8.60 -8.10
C ILE A 22 -6.79 -9.42 -8.17
N PHE A 23 -6.90 -10.75 -8.22
CA PHE A 23 -5.76 -11.66 -8.31
C PHE A 23 -5.12 -11.74 -9.71
N SER A 24 -5.70 -11.07 -10.72
CA SER A 24 -5.03 -10.81 -12.00
C SER A 24 -3.96 -9.71 -11.88
N VAL A 25 -4.08 -8.84 -10.88
CA VAL A 25 -3.19 -7.69 -10.65
C VAL A 25 -2.24 -7.94 -9.49
N ILE A 26 -2.73 -8.54 -8.41
CA ILE A 26 -1.91 -8.90 -7.24
C ILE A 26 -1.61 -10.39 -7.26
N ASP A 27 -0.34 -10.74 -7.41
CA ASP A 27 0.14 -12.10 -7.11
C ASP A 27 0.31 -12.28 -5.60
N THR A 28 -0.54 -13.13 -5.00
CA THR A 28 -0.51 -13.44 -3.55
C THR A 28 0.58 -14.44 -3.15
N THR A 29 1.27 -15.04 -4.13
CA THR A 29 2.38 -15.96 -3.86
C THR A 29 3.69 -15.21 -3.60
N GLN A 30 3.84 -14.03 -4.18
CA GLN A 30 5.05 -13.21 -4.16
C GLN A 30 5.18 -12.34 -2.89
N ILE A 31 6.42 -11.97 -2.59
CA ILE A 31 6.77 -10.98 -1.57
C ILE A 31 7.21 -9.75 -2.33
N TYR A 32 6.61 -8.61 -2.03
CA TYR A 32 6.94 -7.35 -2.67
C TYR A 32 7.84 -6.53 -1.76
N ASN A 33 8.92 -5.97 -2.29
CA ASN A 33 9.62 -4.85 -1.71
C ASN A 33 8.76 -3.58 -1.83
N ILE A 34 8.62 -2.83 -0.74
CA ILE A 34 7.92 -1.56 -0.68
C ILE A 34 8.96 -0.44 -0.77
N ASN A 35 9.04 0.20 -1.93
CA ASN A 35 9.85 1.40 -2.12
C ASN A 35 8.95 2.65 -2.03
N TYR A 36 9.25 3.52 -1.07
CA TYR A 36 8.63 4.84 -0.95
C TYR A 36 9.38 5.82 -1.85
N ILE A 37 8.71 6.32 -2.88
CA ILE A 37 9.36 7.05 -3.98
C ILE A 37 10.00 8.35 -3.49
N GLU A 38 9.30 9.10 -2.62
CA GLU A 38 9.77 10.38 -2.12
C GLU A 38 11.02 10.26 -1.22
N THR A 39 11.04 9.24 -0.35
CA THR A 39 12.13 9.07 0.63
C THR A 39 13.21 8.10 0.16
N GLY A 40 12.96 7.33 -0.89
CA GLY A 40 13.79 6.21 -1.33
C GLY A 40 13.82 5.01 -0.38
N TYR A 41 13.07 5.04 0.73
CA TYR A 41 13.08 3.98 1.74
C TYR A 41 12.52 2.67 1.17
N ASP A 42 13.26 1.58 1.26
CA ASP A 42 12.96 0.29 0.62
C ASP A 42 13.30 -0.95 1.47
N SER A 43 13.38 -0.79 2.78
CA SER A 43 13.77 -1.87 3.69
C SER A 43 12.56 -2.64 4.27
N VAL A 44 11.36 -2.46 3.73
CA VAL A 44 10.13 -3.10 4.20
C VAL A 44 9.49 -3.85 3.06
N PHE A 45 9.00 -5.05 3.36
CA PHE A 45 8.37 -5.92 2.38
C PHE A 45 6.91 -6.18 2.78
N CYS A 46 6.10 -6.61 1.82
CA CYS A 46 4.76 -7.12 2.10
C CYS A 46 4.43 -8.38 1.31
N LYS A 47 3.49 -9.14 1.84
CA LYS A 47 2.83 -10.25 1.15
C LYS A 47 1.32 -10.07 1.22
N PHE A 48 0.67 -10.20 0.08
CA PHE A 48 -0.79 -10.16 -0.01
C PHE A 48 -1.35 -11.56 0.25
N SER A 49 -2.46 -11.61 0.98
CA SER A 49 -3.23 -12.84 1.20
C SER A 49 -4.54 -12.81 0.41
N SER A 50 -5.03 -13.97 -0.01
CA SER A 50 -6.33 -14.08 -0.70
C SER A 50 -7.54 -13.60 0.11
N SER A 51 -7.40 -13.45 1.43
CA SER A 51 -8.44 -12.91 2.31
C SER A 51 -8.48 -11.38 2.38
N GLY A 52 -7.66 -10.67 1.62
CA GLY A 52 -7.61 -9.21 1.63
C GLY A 52 -6.72 -8.61 2.71
N THR A 53 -5.90 -9.40 3.41
CA THR A 53 -4.94 -8.87 4.39
C THR A 53 -3.54 -8.72 3.81
N ILE A 54 -2.81 -7.70 4.28
CA ILE A 54 -1.42 -7.42 3.95
C ILE A 54 -0.54 -7.76 5.15
N GLN A 55 0.34 -8.74 4.96
CA GLN A 55 1.37 -9.11 5.92
C GLN A 55 2.62 -8.28 5.64
N TYR A 56 3.15 -7.59 6.65
CA TYR A 56 4.37 -6.80 6.50
C TYR A 56 5.58 -7.51 7.10
N LEU A 57 6.70 -7.42 6.41
CA LEU A 57 7.92 -8.17 6.70
C LEU A 57 9.13 -7.24 6.70
N PHE A 58 10.18 -7.66 7.40
CA PHE A 58 11.52 -7.08 7.34
C PHE A 58 12.55 -8.22 7.25
N LEU A 59 13.75 -7.91 6.75
CA LEU A 59 14.88 -8.84 6.79
C LEU A 59 15.58 -8.73 8.13
N ASP A 60 15.79 -9.87 8.79
CA ASP A 60 16.67 -9.91 9.97
C ASP A 60 18.14 -9.88 9.56
N ASN A 61 19.04 -9.84 10.56
CA ASN A 61 20.49 -9.78 10.32
C ASN A 61 21.05 -10.98 9.54
N ASN A 62 20.28 -12.07 9.39
CA ASN A 62 20.66 -13.25 8.63
C ASN A 62 19.98 -13.28 7.24
N GLY A 63 19.35 -12.19 6.82
CA GLY A 63 18.61 -12.11 5.56
C GLY A 63 17.33 -12.93 5.54
N LYS A 64 16.77 -13.30 6.70
CA LYS A 64 15.50 -14.04 6.77
C LYS A 64 14.34 -13.10 6.96
N TYR A 65 13.27 -13.31 6.20
CA TYR A 65 12.02 -12.58 6.38
C TYR A 65 11.41 -12.86 7.75
N LYS A 66 11.10 -11.80 8.49
CA LYS A 66 10.37 -11.84 9.76
C LYS A 66 9.17 -10.91 9.70
N ASN A 67 8.12 -11.30 10.42
CA ASN A 67 6.90 -10.51 10.53
C ASN A 67 7.13 -9.22 11.31
N ILE A 68 6.72 -8.10 10.75
CA ILE A 68 6.51 -6.88 11.53
C ILE A 68 5.29 -7.12 12.42
N PRO A 69 5.40 -6.96 13.75
CA PRO A 69 4.27 -7.15 14.65
C PRO A 69 3.07 -6.27 14.27
N LYS A 70 1.86 -6.84 14.29
CA LYS A 70 0.60 -6.15 13.93
C LYS A 70 0.32 -4.86 14.71
N LYS A 71 0.91 -4.73 15.91
CA LYS A 71 0.83 -3.50 16.73
C LYS A 71 1.57 -2.31 16.12
N TYR A 72 2.59 -2.56 15.28
CA TYR A 72 3.40 -1.54 14.61
C TYR A 72 2.94 -1.31 13.17
N ARG A 73 2.57 -2.37 12.45
CA ARG A 73 2.12 -2.23 11.06
C ARG A 73 1.11 -3.31 10.69
N ARG A 74 0.01 -2.90 10.08
CA ARG A 74 -1.03 -3.79 9.56
C ARG A 74 -1.76 -3.10 8.41
N GLY A 75 -2.33 -3.88 7.51
CA GLY A 75 -3.06 -3.31 6.39
C GLY A 75 -3.96 -4.35 5.75
N ASN A 76 -4.96 -3.83 5.04
CA ASN A 76 -5.87 -4.63 4.24
C ASN A 76 -5.95 -3.99 2.85
N TYR A 77 -6.43 -4.75 1.89
CA TYR A 77 -6.63 -4.28 0.53
C TYR A 77 -7.96 -4.77 -0.02
N TYR A 78 -8.57 -3.97 -0.88
CA TYR A 78 -9.88 -4.25 -1.47
C TYR A 78 -10.09 -3.42 -2.73
N VAL A 79 -11.02 -3.85 -3.58
CA VAL A 79 -11.51 -3.04 -4.71
C VAL A 79 -12.73 -2.25 -4.26
N GLN A 80 -12.75 -0.95 -4.54
CA GLN A 80 -13.92 -0.10 -4.33
C GLN A 80 -14.12 0.82 -5.53
N LYS A 81 -15.31 0.76 -6.15
CA LYS A 81 -15.63 1.51 -7.38
C LYS A 81 -14.58 1.28 -8.49
N GLY A 82 -14.19 0.03 -8.70
CA GLY A 82 -13.18 -0.36 -9.69
C GLY A 82 -11.73 0.01 -9.34
N ARG A 83 -11.46 0.62 -8.18
CA ARG A 83 -10.10 1.01 -7.79
C ARG A 83 -9.56 0.07 -6.73
N LEU A 84 -8.33 -0.42 -6.91
CA LEU A 84 -7.62 -1.17 -5.88
C LEU A 84 -7.08 -0.22 -4.82
N ILE A 85 -7.43 -0.46 -3.56
CA ILE A 85 -7.09 0.39 -2.42
C ILE A 85 -6.32 -0.41 -1.39
N LEU A 86 -5.20 0.14 -0.92
CA LEU A 86 -4.52 -0.31 0.29
C LEU A 86 -4.90 0.60 1.45
N ASN A 87 -5.38 0.03 2.54
CA ASN A 87 -5.61 0.75 3.79
C ASN A 87 -4.58 0.29 4.81
N VAL A 88 -3.65 1.17 5.13
CA VAL A 88 -2.45 0.84 5.92
C VAL A 88 -2.47 1.61 7.23
N TYR A 89 -2.18 0.92 8.32
CA TYR A 89 -1.95 1.52 9.62
C TYR A 89 -0.49 1.30 10.04
N ILE A 90 0.17 2.39 10.42
CA ILE A 90 1.54 2.38 10.92
C ILE A 90 1.56 3.08 12.28
N LYS A 91 2.25 2.48 13.26
CA LYS A 91 2.44 3.02 14.61
C LYS A 91 3.93 3.09 14.93
N PHE A 92 4.37 4.30 15.24
CA PHE A 92 5.69 4.63 15.76
C PHE A 92 5.60 4.98 17.26
N PRO A 93 6.74 5.06 17.98
CA PRO A 93 6.74 5.47 19.39
C PRO A 93 6.16 6.88 19.61
N GLN A 94 6.36 7.79 18.67
CA GLN A 94 5.93 9.20 18.77
C GLN A 94 4.55 9.47 18.18
N GLY A 95 3.85 8.45 17.67
CA GLY A 95 2.54 8.61 17.03
C GLY A 95 2.25 7.53 16.00
N GLY A 96 1.12 7.61 15.32
CA GLY A 96 0.76 6.67 14.26
C GLY A 96 -0.21 7.28 13.28
N GLY A 97 -0.31 6.66 12.10
CA GLY A 97 -1.12 7.14 11.00
C GLY A 97 -1.88 6.01 10.33
N LYS A 98 -2.99 6.39 9.69
CA LYS A 98 -3.63 5.57 8.67
C LYS A 98 -3.40 6.24 7.32
N THR A 99 -2.99 5.47 6.33
CA THR A 99 -2.88 5.95 4.96
C THR A 99 -3.77 5.10 4.06
N LYS A 100 -4.25 5.74 3.00
CA LYS A 100 -5.03 5.10 1.96
C LYS A 100 -4.28 5.31 0.66
N GLU A 101 -3.81 4.22 0.08
CA GLU A 101 -3.07 4.24 -1.17
C GLU A 101 -3.95 3.61 -2.26
N ILE A 102 -3.93 4.18 -3.46
CA ILE A 102 -4.77 3.76 -4.59
C ILE A 102 -3.84 3.31 -5.71
N LEU A 103 -4.12 2.15 -6.30
CA LEU A 103 -3.34 1.67 -7.45
C LEU A 103 -3.53 2.65 -8.60
N LEU A 104 -2.42 3.17 -9.10
CA LEU A 104 -2.37 4.08 -10.23
C LEU A 104 -2.06 3.32 -11.52
N GLU A 105 -1.09 2.40 -11.46
CA GLU A 105 -0.55 1.70 -12.63
C GLU A 105 0.03 0.33 -12.23
N GLU A 106 -0.07 -0.64 -13.13
CA GLU A 106 0.65 -1.91 -13.08
C GLU A 106 1.48 -2.05 -14.36
N TYR A 107 2.73 -2.49 -14.23
CA TYR A 107 3.61 -2.76 -15.36
C TYR A 107 4.56 -3.93 -15.04
N ASN A 108 4.44 -5.03 -15.78
CA ASN A 108 5.27 -6.23 -15.64
C ASN A 108 5.32 -6.77 -14.19
N GLY A 109 4.18 -6.77 -13.48
CA GLY A 109 4.06 -7.19 -12.09
C GLY A 109 4.52 -6.14 -11.06
N ILE A 110 5.05 -4.99 -11.50
CA ILE A 110 5.38 -3.86 -10.63
C ILE A 110 4.13 -3.02 -10.42
N LEU A 111 3.78 -2.77 -9.16
CA LEU A 111 2.57 -2.00 -8.80
C LEU A 111 2.96 -0.60 -8.32
N TYR A 112 2.37 0.42 -8.93
CA TYR A 112 2.54 1.81 -8.52
C TYR A 112 1.28 2.31 -7.86
N PHE A 113 1.42 2.76 -6.61
CA PHE A 113 0.35 3.35 -5.84
C PHE A 113 0.59 4.85 -5.65
N ARG A 114 -0.50 5.57 -5.43
CA ARG A 114 -0.52 6.98 -5.05
C ARG A 114 -1.25 7.16 -3.73
N ASN A 115 -0.95 8.25 -3.04
CA ASN A 115 -1.74 8.68 -1.89
C ASN A 115 -3.15 9.11 -2.35
N ASN A 116 -4.18 8.98 -1.51
CA ASN A 116 -5.53 9.37 -1.86
C ASN A 116 -5.70 10.87 -2.15
N ASN A 117 -4.82 11.72 -1.60
CA ASN A 117 -4.87 13.17 -1.75
C ASN A 117 -4.04 13.71 -2.93
N GLU A 118 -3.22 12.87 -3.56
CA GLU A 118 -2.28 13.25 -4.62
C GLU A 118 -2.47 12.36 -5.84
N CYS A 119 -1.97 12.80 -7.02
CA CYS A 119 -2.01 11.99 -8.24
C CYS A 119 -0.63 11.41 -8.61
N GLU A 120 0.40 11.73 -7.84
CA GLU A 120 1.77 11.27 -8.07
C GLU A 120 1.99 9.91 -7.44
N LYS A 121 2.94 9.15 -8.00
CA LYS A 121 3.32 7.83 -7.48
C LYS A 121 3.99 8.02 -6.11
N SER A 122 3.42 7.44 -5.07
CA SER A 122 3.94 7.47 -3.70
C SER A 122 4.73 6.21 -3.36
N ILE A 123 4.26 5.05 -3.83
CA ILE A 123 4.82 3.74 -3.49
C ILE A 123 4.97 2.90 -4.75
N ARG A 124 6.13 2.24 -4.87
CA ARG A 124 6.38 1.19 -5.85
C ARG A 124 6.51 -0.15 -5.12
N LEU A 125 5.69 -1.12 -5.48
CA LEU A 125 5.82 -2.50 -5.03
C LEU A 125 6.50 -3.32 -6.13
N THR A 126 7.66 -3.88 -5.82
CA THR A 126 8.42 -4.73 -6.74
C THR A 126 8.50 -6.14 -6.16
N PRO A 127 8.08 -7.18 -6.89
CA PRO A 127 8.18 -8.54 -6.40
C PRO A 127 9.61 -9.07 -6.25
#